data_AF-L7RQD2-F1
#
_entry.id   AF-L7RQD2-F1
#
_cell.length_a   1.000
_cell.length_b   1.000
_cell.length_c   1.000
_cell.angle_alpha   90.00
_cell.angle_beta   90.00
_cell.angle_gamma   90.00
#
_symmetry.space_group_name_H-M   'P 1'
#
loop_
_entity.id
_entity.type
_entity.pdbx_description
1 polymer ?
#
loop_
_entity_poly.entity_id
_entity_poly.type
_entity_poly.pdbx_seq_one_letter_code
_entity_poly.pdbx_strand_id
1 'polypeptide(L)'
;LLHVERNQPQFDRLENLFLDHNSIVTLKLSTSHTLKNLTLSHNDWDCNSLRALFRNVARPAVDDADQHCKIDYQLEHGLCCKESDEPYLERLLQYIAMTNVAEKLQRAQGRCSATDAINSAQSFSHYITQHGDVPLQSNEQFEAEVNELRAEVQQLTNEQIQQEQLLQGLHAEIDTNLRRYGLPKDGLVRPSDNLNKVFTHLRERH
;
A
#
# COMPACT_ATOMS: atom_id res chain seq x y z
N LEU A 1 6.81 -5.71 5.67
CA LEU A 1 7.77 -6.81 5.46
C LEU A 1 8.56 -6.99 6.75
N LEU A 2 8.52 -8.18 7.36
CA LEU A 2 9.27 -8.47 8.58
C LEU A 2 10.54 -9.26 8.23
N HIS A 3 11.71 -8.68 8.47
CA HIS A 3 12.99 -9.33 8.25
C HIS A 3 13.45 -9.99 9.56
N VAL A 4 13.59 -11.31 9.56
CA VAL A 4 14.04 -12.07 10.72
C VAL A 4 15.50 -12.46 10.49
N GLU A 5 16.42 -11.63 10.99
CA GLU A 5 17.86 -11.82 10.82
C GLU A 5 18.52 -12.32 12.10
N ARG A 6 19.49 -13.23 11.96
CA ARG A 6 20.33 -13.75 13.07
C ARG A 6 19.51 -14.24 14.27
N ASN A 7 18.37 -14.88 14.02
CA ASN A 7 17.40 -15.27 15.02
C ASN A 7 17.77 -16.56 15.78
N GLN A 8 18.66 -17.38 15.21
CA GLN A 8 19.01 -18.70 15.74
C GLN A 8 19.48 -18.67 17.22
N PRO A 9 20.42 -17.80 17.64
CA PRO A 9 20.96 -17.83 19.00
C PRO A 9 19.90 -17.63 20.09
N GLN A 10 18.84 -16.87 19.78
CA GLN A 10 17.72 -16.61 20.67
C GLN A 10 16.68 -17.72 20.57
N PHE A 11 16.25 -18.07 19.35
CA PHE A 11 15.13 -18.99 19.16
C PHE A 11 15.49 -20.45 19.47
N ASP A 12 16.74 -20.85 19.27
CA ASP A 12 17.19 -22.22 19.53
C ASP A 12 17.12 -22.60 21.02
N ARG A 13 17.04 -21.61 21.92
CA ARG A 13 17.00 -21.80 23.39
C ARG A 13 15.60 -21.80 23.98
N LEU A 14 14.58 -21.57 23.17
CA LEU A 14 13.19 -21.52 23.61
C LEU A 14 12.58 -22.92 23.63
N GLU A 15 11.60 -23.15 24.50
CA GLU A 15 10.74 -24.34 24.43
C GLU A 15 9.47 -24.08 23.62
N ASN A 16 8.95 -22.85 23.67
CA ASN A 16 7.73 -22.45 22.97
C ASN A 16 8.01 -21.16 22.18
N LEU A 17 7.67 -21.16 20.90
CA LEU A 17 7.86 -20.01 20.01
C LEU A 17 6.64 -19.87 19.10
N PHE A 18 5.88 -18.79 19.27
CA PHE A 18 4.67 -18.55 18.50
C PHE A 18 4.91 -17.43 17.49
N LEU A 19 4.89 -17.78 16.21
CA LEU A 19 5.20 -16.87 15.10
C LEU A 19 4.06 -16.74 14.09
N ASP A 20 2.91 -17.36 14.37
CA ASP A 20 1.74 -17.28 13.50
C ASP A 20 1.20 -15.84 13.35
N HIS A 21 0.43 -15.60 12.30
CA HIS A 21 -0.22 -14.30 11.99
C HIS A 21 0.76 -13.13 11.84
N ASN A 22 1.84 -13.37 11.10
CA ASN A 22 2.87 -12.37 10.80
C ASN A 22 3.08 -12.25 9.29
N SER A 23 4.19 -11.63 8.87
CA SER A 23 4.63 -11.59 7.48
C SER A 23 6.11 -11.96 7.38
N ILE A 24 6.48 -13.01 8.11
CA ILE A 24 7.82 -13.59 8.10
C ILE A 24 8.00 -14.34 6.79
N VAL A 25 9.17 -14.17 6.17
CA VAL A 25 9.50 -14.79 4.89
C VAL A 25 10.46 -15.96 5.07
N THR A 26 11.45 -15.83 5.95
CA THR A 26 12.41 -16.90 6.25
C THR A 26 12.59 -17.10 7.75
N LEU A 27 12.84 -18.34 8.14
CA LEU A 27 13.15 -18.73 9.52
C LEU A 27 14.23 -19.80 9.49
N LYS A 28 15.23 -19.66 10.37
CA LYS A 28 16.29 -20.66 10.56
C LYS A 28 16.33 -21.11 12.00
N LEU A 29 16.43 -22.42 12.19
CA LEU A 29 16.69 -23.06 13.48
C LEU A 29 17.89 -23.98 13.34
N SER A 30 18.70 -24.10 14.38
CA SER A 30 19.79 -25.09 14.40
C SER A 30 19.25 -26.49 14.69
N THR A 31 19.98 -27.54 14.31
CA THR A 31 19.61 -28.93 14.64
C THR A 31 19.59 -29.22 16.15
N SER A 32 20.22 -28.37 16.96
CA SER A 32 20.29 -28.48 18.43
C SER A 32 19.28 -27.59 19.17
N HIS A 33 18.21 -27.14 18.51
CA HIS A 33 17.18 -26.32 19.15
C HIS A 33 16.43 -27.08 20.25
N THR A 34 15.85 -26.36 21.21
CA THR A 34 15.06 -26.94 22.31
C THR A 34 13.55 -26.83 22.14
N LEU A 35 13.08 -26.34 21.00
CA LEU A 35 11.66 -26.10 20.73
C LEU A 35 10.82 -27.38 20.83
N LYS A 36 9.73 -27.29 21.59
CA LYS A 36 8.69 -28.29 21.76
C LYS A 36 7.37 -27.84 21.13
N ASN A 37 7.09 -26.54 21.12
CA ASN A 37 5.90 -25.97 20.50
C ASN A 37 6.26 -24.78 19.60
N LEU A 38 5.81 -24.83 18.36
CA LEU A 38 6.12 -23.87 17.30
C LEU A 38 4.86 -23.64 16.44
N THR A 39 4.43 -22.39 16.30
CA THR A 39 3.36 -22.01 15.36
C THR A 39 3.92 -21.12 14.25
N LEU A 40 3.54 -21.40 13.01
CA LEU A 40 4.12 -20.83 11.79
C LEU A 40 3.08 -20.39 10.75
N SER A 41 1.80 -20.73 10.92
CA SER A 41 0.73 -20.42 9.97
C SER A 41 0.53 -18.91 9.78
N HIS A 42 -0.18 -18.52 8.71
CA HIS A 42 -0.51 -17.12 8.43
C HIS A 42 0.74 -16.22 8.34
N ASN A 43 1.73 -16.67 7.56
CA ASN A 43 2.96 -15.95 7.24
C ASN A 43 3.19 -15.92 5.72
N ASP A 44 4.30 -15.32 5.29
CA ASP A 44 4.59 -15.06 3.87
C ASP A 44 5.82 -15.83 3.38
N TRP A 45 5.86 -17.13 3.69
CA TRP A 45 7.05 -17.96 3.63
C TRP A 45 7.68 -18.06 2.24
N ASP A 46 8.99 -18.20 2.23
CA ASP A 46 9.78 -18.74 1.13
C ASP A 46 9.82 -20.28 1.20
N CYS A 47 9.57 -20.94 0.07
CA CYS A 47 9.49 -22.41 0.04
C CYS A 47 10.83 -23.08 0.35
N ASN A 48 11.95 -22.53 -0.13
CA ASN A 48 13.26 -23.11 0.15
C ASN A 48 13.64 -22.96 1.63
N SER A 49 13.29 -21.84 2.26
CA SER A 49 13.43 -21.65 3.70
C SER A 49 12.61 -22.66 4.49
N LEU A 50 11.35 -22.92 4.12
CA LEU A 50 10.54 -23.94 4.80
C LEU A 50 11.14 -25.34 4.66
N ARG A 51 11.51 -25.75 3.45
CA ARG A 51 12.15 -27.05 3.22
C ARG A 51 13.41 -27.23 4.06
N ALA A 52 14.21 -26.19 4.22
CA ALA A 52 15.40 -26.22 5.06
C ALA A 52 15.04 -26.29 6.55
N LEU A 53 14.04 -25.51 6.99
CA LEU A 53 13.54 -25.51 8.37
C LEU A 53 13.03 -26.90 8.77
N PHE A 54 12.22 -27.54 7.93
CA PHE A 54 11.62 -28.85 8.20
C PHE A 54 12.61 -30.03 8.19
N ARG A 55 13.87 -29.79 7.84
CA ARG A 55 14.96 -30.77 8.09
C ARG A 55 15.35 -30.82 9.57
N ASN A 56 15.13 -29.73 10.30
CA ASN A 56 15.54 -29.57 11.69
C ASN A 56 14.37 -29.70 12.66
N VAL A 57 13.17 -29.28 12.26
CA VAL A 57 11.95 -29.37 13.07
C VAL A 57 10.85 -30.12 12.31
N ALA A 58 10.07 -30.95 12.99
CA ALA A 58 8.95 -31.68 12.39
C ALA A 58 7.72 -31.66 13.30
N ARG A 59 6.57 -32.05 12.76
CA ARG A 59 5.38 -32.32 13.57
C ARG A 59 5.68 -33.48 14.55
N PRO A 60 5.17 -33.44 15.80
CA PRO A 60 4.15 -32.53 16.31
C PRO A 60 4.69 -31.23 16.92
N ALA A 61 5.99 -30.94 16.85
CA ALA A 61 6.52 -29.70 17.41
C ALA A 61 5.98 -28.45 16.69
N VAL A 62 5.67 -28.57 15.39
CA VAL A 62 4.89 -27.57 14.65
C VAL A 62 3.39 -27.87 14.85
N ASP A 63 2.70 -26.96 15.54
CA ASP A 63 1.34 -27.18 16.09
C ASP A 63 0.22 -26.56 15.24
N ASP A 64 0.55 -25.97 14.09
CA ASP A 64 -0.43 -25.34 13.19
C ASP A 64 -0.16 -25.60 11.70
N ALA A 65 -1.10 -25.14 10.86
CA ALA A 65 -1.09 -25.34 9.41
C ALA A 65 -1.97 -24.28 8.71
N ASP A 66 -1.61 -23.91 7.49
CA ASP A 66 -2.47 -23.15 6.60
C ASP A 66 -3.46 -24.08 5.88
N GLN A 67 -4.68 -23.59 5.66
CA GLN A 67 -5.73 -24.34 4.95
C GLN A 67 -5.76 -24.02 3.45
N HIS A 68 -5.53 -22.76 3.09
CA HIS A 68 -5.62 -22.27 1.72
C HIS A 68 -4.51 -21.26 1.47
N CYS A 69 -3.94 -21.28 0.27
CA CYS A 69 -2.89 -20.35 -0.14
C CYS A 69 -3.41 -19.33 -1.16
N LYS A 70 -2.83 -18.13 -1.13
CA LYS A 70 -3.09 -17.10 -2.15
C LYS A 70 -2.50 -17.50 -3.51
N ILE A 71 -2.86 -16.79 -4.57
CA ILE A 71 -2.34 -17.06 -5.92
C ILE A 71 -0.81 -17.03 -5.93
N ASP A 72 -0.20 -17.93 -6.70
CA ASP A 72 1.26 -18.17 -6.79
C ASP A 72 1.92 -18.71 -5.51
N TYR A 73 1.13 -19.13 -4.53
CA TYR A 73 1.60 -19.83 -3.33
C TYR A 73 1.12 -21.27 -3.35
N GLN A 74 1.89 -22.14 -2.73
CA GLN A 74 1.61 -23.56 -2.60
C GLN A 74 1.81 -24.02 -1.14
N LEU A 75 1.23 -25.16 -0.79
CA LEU A 75 1.44 -25.78 0.52
C LEU A 75 2.73 -26.58 0.52
N GLU A 76 3.63 -26.27 1.45
CA GLU A 76 4.84 -27.03 1.75
C GLU A 76 4.82 -27.38 3.25
N HIS A 77 4.85 -28.68 3.57
CA HIS A 77 4.67 -29.18 4.94
C HIS A 77 3.42 -28.63 5.69
N GLY A 78 2.38 -28.27 4.94
CA GLY A 78 1.13 -27.73 5.49
C GLY A 78 1.16 -26.21 5.76
N LEU A 79 2.15 -25.48 5.26
CA LEU A 79 2.23 -24.02 5.34
C LEU A 79 2.33 -23.42 3.94
N CYS A 80 1.71 -22.26 3.73
CA CYS A 80 1.74 -21.56 2.46
C CYS A 80 3.10 -20.91 2.22
N CYS A 81 3.69 -21.15 1.06
CA CYS A 81 4.94 -20.55 0.63
C CYS A 81 4.93 -20.21 -0.85
N LYS A 82 5.85 -19.33 -1.26
CA LYS A 82 6.11 -19.02 -2.67
C LYS A 82 7.57 -19.26 -3.00
N GLU A 83 7.81 -19.86 -4.16
CA GLU A 83 9.14 -20.06 -4.73
C GLU A 83 9.75 -18.73 -5.15
N SER A 84 10.99 -18.48 -4.75
CA SER A 84 11.73 -17.26 -5.10
C SER A 84 13.23 -17.45 -4.96
N ASP A 85 14.01 -16.88 -5.88
CA ASP A 85 15.47 -16.82 -5.75
C ASP A 85 15.88 -15.72 -4.74
N GLU A 86 15.13 -14.61 -4.71
CA GLU A 86 15.39 -13.45 -3.85
C GLU A 86 14.11 -13.06 -3.09
N PRO A 87 13.70 -13.86 -2.08
CA PRO A 87 12.36 -13.78 -1.51
C PRO A 87 12.05 -12.42 -0.88
N TYR A 88 13.01 -11.80 -0.20
CA TYR A 88 12.82 -10.48 0.40
C TYR A 88 12.72 -9.35 -0.63
N LEU A 89 13.52 -9.40 -1.71
CA LEU A 89 13.40 -8.43 -2.80
C LEU A 89 12.03 -8.55 -3.46
N GLU A 90 11.59 -9.78 -3.70
CA GLU A 90 10.29 -10.02 -4.32
C GLU A 90 9.14 -9.48 -3.45
N ARG A 91 9.15 -9.70 -2.13
CA ARG A 91 8.13 -9.13 -1.22
C ARG A 91 8.19 -7.61 -1.17
N LEU A 92 9.39 -7.03 -1.23
CA LEU A 92 9.55 -5.58 -1.33
C LEU A 92 8.91 -5.04 -2.61
N LEU A 93 9.17 -5.67 -3.76
CA LEU A 93 8.58 -5.29 -5.04
C LEU A 93 7.05 -5.43 -5.03
N GLN A 94 6.51 -6.49 -4.43
CA GLN A 94 5.07 -6.68 -4.27
C GLN A 94 4.46 -5.55 -3.42
N TYR A 95 5.08 -5.22 -2.28
CA TYR A 95 4.61 -4.13 -1.43
C TYR A 95 4.65 -2.79 -2.14
N ILE A 96 5.74 -2.50 -2.86
CA ILE A 96 5.90 -1.30 -3.69
C ILE A 96 4.84 -1.24 -4.80
N ALA A 97 4.53 -2.37 -5.45
CA ALA A 97 3.51 -2.40 -6.50
C ALA A 97 2.12 -2.06 -5.93
N MET A 98 1.77 -2.61 -4.77
CA MET A 98 0.51 -2.32 -4.09
C MET A 98 0.39 -0.85 -3.66
N THR A 99 1.46 -0.27 -3.09
CA THR A 99 1.46 1.15 -2.70
C THR A 99 1.47 2.08 -3.92
N ASN A 100 2.22 1.73 -4.96
CA ASN A 100 2.31 2.55 -6.17
C ASN A 100 0.98 2.72 -6.89
N VAL A 101 0.07 1.74 -6.87
CA VAL A 101 -1.26 1.92 -7.49
C VAL A 101 -2.05 3.01 -6.75
N ALA A 102 -2.04 2.98 -5.42
CA ALA A 102 -2.65 4.02 -4.60
C ALA A 102 -1.96 5.38 -4.80
N GLU A 103 -0.63 5.41 -4.79
CA GLU A 103 0.14 6.64 -5.04
C GLU A 103 -0.05 7.18 -6.46
N LYS A 104 -0.21 6.32 -7.47
CA LYS A 104 -0.43 6.74 -8.86
C LYS A 104 -1.79 7.39 -9.02
N LEU A 105 -2.84 6.89 -8.37
CA LEU A 105 -4.15 7.55 -8.40
C LEU A 105 -4.10 8.90 -7.69
N GLN A 106 -3.46 8.96 -6.51
CA GLN A 106 -3.25 10.20 -5.77
C GLN A 106 -2.43 11.23 -6.56
N ARG A 107 -1.37 10.78 -7.27
CA ARG A 107 -0.57 11.64 -8.15
C ARG A 107 -1.30 12.03 -9.43
N ALA A 108 -2.16 11.18 -9.98
CA ALA A 108 -2.95 11.50 -11.18
C ALA A 108 -3.91 12.67 -10.91
N GLN A 109 -4.47 12.74 -9.69
CA GLN A 109 -5.23 13.91 -9.24
C GLN A 109 -4.40 15.20 -9.22
N GLY A 110 -3.06 15.11 -9.05
CA GLY A 110 -2.16 16.27 -9.08
C GLY A 110 -1.48 16.57 -10.43
N ARG A 111 -1.31 15.59 -11.33
CA ARG A 111 -0.59 15.74 -12.61
C ARG A 111 -1.48 15.93 -13.84
N CYS A 112 -2.78 15.67 -13.73
CA CYS A 112 -3.79 16.02 -14.73
C CYS A 112 -4.62 17.19 -14.20
N SER A 113 -3.94 18.25 -13.77
CA SER A 113 -4.61 19.42 -13.21
C SER A 113 -5.23 20.27 -14.31
N ALA A 114 -6.36 20.93 -14.02
CA ALA A 114 -6.95 21.92 -14.92
C ALA A 114 -5.94 23.03 -15.26
N THR A 115 -5.05 23.36 -14.32
CA THR A 115 -3.97 24.34 -14.48
C THR A 115 -2.96 23.94 -15.57
N ASP A 116 -2.54 22.68 -15.61
CA ASP A 116 -1.62 22.19 -16.65
C ASP A 116 -2.27 22.21 -18.05
N ALA A 117 -3.56 21.91 -18.12
CA ALA A 117 -4.34 22.01 -19.36
C ALA A 117 -4.46 23.47 -19.83
N ILE A 118 -4.73 24.42 -18.92
CA ILE A 118 -4.76 25.86 -19.22
C ILE A 118 -3.40 26.35 -19.70
N ASN A 119 -2.32 26.01 -19.00
CA ASN A 119 -0.97 26.42 -19.37
C ASN A 119 -0.57 25.88 -20.76
N SER A 120 -0.98 24.65 -21.08
CA SER A 120 -0.75 24.03 -22.38
C SER A 120 -1.54 24.74 -23.49
N ALA A 121 -2.82 25.07 -23.25
CA ALA A 121 -3.66 25.80 -24.20
C ALA A 121 -3.13 27.23 -24.46
N GLN A 122 -2.66 27.93 -23.42
CA GLN A 122 -2.05 29.25 -23.54
C GLN A 122 -0.71 29.20 -24.31
N SER A 123 0.13 28.22 -24.02
CA SER A 123 1.40 28.01 -24.75
C SER A 123 1.15 27.75 -26.24
N PHE A 124 0.11 26.98 -26.56
CA PHE A 124 -0.30 26.71 -27.94
C PHE A 124 -0.85 27.96 -28.63
N SER A 125 -1.70 28.75 -27.97
CA SER A 125 -2.20 30.02 -28.48
C SER A 125 -1.08 31.01 -28.79
N HIS A 126 -0.11 31.14 -27.88
CA HIS A 126 1.08 31.99 -28.08
C HIS A 126 1.94 31.52 -29.25
N TYR A 127 2.13 30.20 -29.40
CA TYR A 127 2.89 29.63 -30.51
C TYR A 127 2.23 29.96 -31.87
N ILE A 128 0.90 29.81 -31.97
CA ILE A 128 0.15 30.13 -33.18
C ILE A 128 0.23 31.62 -33.52
N THR A 129 0.13 32.51 -32.53
CA THR A 129 0.24 33.96 -32.76
C THR A 129 1.66 34.42 -33.10
N GLN A 130 2.70 33.72 -32.63
CA GLN A 130 4.10 34.05 -32.96
C GLN A 130 4.57 33.48 -34.30
N HIS A 131 4.02 32.35 -34.75
CA HIS A 131 4.52 31.62 -35.93
C HIS A 131 3.50 31.46 -37.08
N GLY A 132 2.26 31.91 -36.93
CA GLY A 132 1.27 31.90 -38.00
C GLY A 132 1.41 33.10 -38.95
N ASP A 133 1.51 32.84 -40.27
CA ASP A 133 1.56 33.83 -41.36
C ASP A 133 0.28 34.68 -41.54
N VAL A 134 -0.68 34.57 -40.61
CA VAL A 134 -1.94 35.33 -40.61
C VAL A 134 -1.94 36.21 -39.36
N PRO A 135 -1.97 37.56 -39.49
CA PRO A 135 -2.21 38.42 -38.35
C PRO A 135 -3.66 38.20 -37.92
N LEU A 136 -3.87 37.23 -37.04
CA LEU A 136 -5.10 37.12 -36.28
C LEU A 136 -5.20 38.44 -35.50
N GLN A 137 -6.19 39.26 -35.84
CA GLN A 137 -6.61 40.34 -34.93
C GLN A 137 -6.68 39.71 -33.54
N SER A 138 -6.00 40.34 -32.56
CA SER A 138 -6.12 39.96 -31.16
C SER A 138 -7.61 39.77 -30.90
N ASN A 139 -8.03 38.51 -30.80
CA ASN A 139 -9.43 38.21 -30.72
C ASN A 139 -9.78 38.55 -29.27
N GLU A 140 -10.08 39.82 -29.00
CA GLU A 140 -10.33 40.36 -27.66
C GLU A 140 -11.37 39.51 -26.92
N GLN A 141 -12.29 38.91 -27.69
CA GLN A 141 -13.25 37.92 -27.22
C GLN A 141 -12.59 36.63 -26.71
N PHE A 142 -11.61 36.08 -27.43
CA PHE A 142 -10.84 34.91 -26.99
C PHE A 142 -9.99 35.22 -25.75
N GLU A 143 -9.34 36.40 -25.70
CA GLU A 143 -8.59 36.81 -24.51
C GLU A 143 -9.50 37.04 -23.30
N ALA A 144 -10.71 37.57 -23.51
CA ALA A 144 -11.72 37.70 -22.47
C ALA A 144 -12.19 36.33 -21.95
N GLU A 145 -12.50 35.39 -22.84
CA GLU A 145 -12.87 34.00 -22.49
C GLU A 145 -11.74 33.28 -21.72
N VAL A 146 -10.48 33.46 -22.12
CA VAL A 146 -9.32 32.90 -21.41
C VAL A 146 -9.16 33.52 -20.02
N ASN A 147 -9.39 34.82 -19.87
CA ASN A 147 -9.31 35.50 -18.59
C ASN A 147 -10.45 35.11 -17.64
N GLU A 148 -11.67 34.92 -18.16
CA GLU A 148 -12.82 34.40 -17.42
C GLU A 148 -12.55 32.97 -16.91
N LEU A 149 -12.11 32.06 -17.79
CA LEU A 149 -11.74 30.70 -17.41
C LEU A 149 -10.62 30.66 -16.36
N ARG A 150 -9.64 31.57 -16.43
CA ARG A 150 -8.58 31.68 -15.42
C ARG A 150 -9.15 32.11 -14.07
N ALA A 151 -10.08 33.06 -14.04
CA ALA A 151 -10.73 33.49 -12.81
C ALA A 151 -11.56 32.36 -12.19
N GLU A 152 -12.34 31.64 -13.00
CA GLU A 152 -13.13 30.49 -12.55
C GLU A 152 -12.24 29.36 -11.99
N VAL A 153 -11.16 28.99 -12.69
CA VAL A 153 -10.25 27.96 -12.20
C VAL A 153 -9.55 28.40 -10.92
N GLN A 154 -9.16 29.67 -10.80
CA GLN A 154 -8.58 30.18 -9.57
C GLN A 154 -9.57 30.11 -8.40
N GLN A 155 -10.85 30.47 -8.64
CA GLN A 155 -11.90 30.37 -7.64
C GLN A 155 -12.12 28.91 -7.21
N LEU A 156 -12.34 28.01 -8.17
CA LEU A 156 -12.55 26.59 -7.89
C LEU A 156 -11.35 25.95 -7.16
N THR A 157 -10.12 26.35 -7.51
CA THR A 157 -8.91 25.90 -6.82
C THR A 157 -8.91 26.36 -5.36
N ASN A 158 -9.28 27.61 -5.10
CA ASN A 158 -9.36 28.14 -3.73
C ASN A 158 -10.46 27.43 -2.93
N GLU A 159 -11.63 27.19 -3.53
CA GLU A 159 -12.74 26.45 -2.92
C GLU A 159 -12.33 25.01 -2.58
N GLN A 160 -11.62 24.33 -3.50
CA GLN A 160 -11.09 22.99 -3.26
C GLN A 160 -10.12 22.97 -2.07
N ILE A 161 -9.14 23.89 -2.04
CA ILE A 161 -8.16 23.99 -0.95
C ILE A 161 -8.87 24.21 0.38
N GLN A 162 -9.86 25.11 0.41
CA GLN A 162 -10.61 25.41 1.62
C GLN A 162 -11.43 24.21 2.10
N GLN A 163 -12.02 23.44 1.17
CA GLN A 163 -12.74 22.22 1.49
C GLN A 163 -11.80 21.12 2.02
N GLU A 164 -10.60 20.98 1.44
CA GLU A 164 -9.57 20.04 1.93
C GLU A 164 -9.09 20.41 3.33
N GLN A 165 -8.84 21.69 3.60
CA GLN A 165 -8.44 22.19 4.92
C GLN A 165 -9.54 21.94 5.96
N LEU A 166 -10.81 22.18 5.60
CA LEU A 166 -11.96 21.93 6.49
C LEU A 166 -12.04 20.45 6.91
N LEU A 167 -11.74 19.53 6.00
CA LEU A 167 -11.85 18.08 6.23
C LEU A 167 -10.53 17.44 6.71
N GLN A 168 -9.42 18.17 6.70
CA GLN A 168 -8.10 17.64 7.04
C GLN A 168 -8.06 17.02 8.43
N GLY A 169 -8.65 17.70 9.43
CA GLY A 169 -8.72 17.20 10.80
C GLY A 169 -9.52 15.89 10.90
N LEU A 170 -10.63 15.80 10.18
CA LEU A 170 -11.46 14.58 10.15
C LEU A 170 -10.70 13.41 9.50
N HIS A 171 -10.02 13.63 8.38
CA HIS A 171 -9.22 12.59 7.73
C HIS A 171 -8.09 12.08 8.64
N ALA A 172 -7.41 12.98 9.35
CA ALA A 172 -6.38 12.59 10.32
C ALA A 172 -6.95 11.77 11.49
N GLU A 173 -8.15 12.10 11.95
CA GLU A 173 -8.82 11.38 13.04
C GLU A 173 -9.28 9.99 12.58
N ILE A 174 -9.80 9.85 11.36
CA ILE A 174 -10.12 8.55 10.76
C ILE A 174 -8.87 7.67 10.72
N ASP A 175 -7.75 8.19 10.20
CA ASP A 175 -6.48 7.47 10.13
C ASP A 175 -5.95 7.06 11.51
N THR A 176 -6.10 7.95 12.50
CA THR A 176 -5.71 7.68 13.89
C THR A 176 -6.53 6.54 14.47
N ASN A 177 -7.85 6.52 14.25
CA ASN A 177 -8.72 5.47 14.77
C ASN A 177 -8.51 4.13 14.03
N LEU A 178 -8.29 4.14 12.71
CA LEU A 178 -7.90 2.93 11.98
C LEU A 178 -6.64 2.30 12.58
N ARG A 179 -5.60 3.10 12.83
CA ARG A 179 -4.36 2.61 13.48
C ARG A 179 -4.61 2.12 14.90
N ARG A 180 -5.39 2.86 15.69
CA ARG A 180 -5.71 2.51 17.09
C ARG A 180 -6.39 1.15 17.21
N TYR A 181 -7.26 0.81 16.27
CA TYR A 181 -7.99 -0.46 16.25
C TYR A 181 -7.34 -1.54 15.37
N GLY A 182 -6.14 -1.29 14.83
CA GLY A 182 -5.45 -2.26 13.97
C GLY A 182 -6.19 -2.56 12.65
N LEU A 183 -7.04 -1.64 12.19
CA LEU A 183 -7.84 -1.81 10.98
C LEU A 183 -7.05 -1.40 9.74
N PRO A 184 -7.11 -2.19 8.65
CA PRO A 184 -6.43 -1.84 7.40
C PRO A 184 -7.09 -0.62 6.74
N LYS A 185 -6.25 0.36 6.39
CA LYS A 185 -6.65 1.53 5.58
C LYS A 185 -6.66 1.16 4.10
N ASP A 186 -7.78 1.42 3.44
CA ASP A 186 -7.83 1.34 1.98
C ASP A 186 -7.50 2.72 1.41
N GLY A 187 -6.47 2.81 0.57
CA GLY A 187 -6.02 4.07 -0.02
C GLY A 187 -6.86 4.56 -1.22
N LEU A 188 -7.63 3.66 -1.85
CA LEU A 188 -8.36 3.92 -3.09
C LEU A 188 -9.88 4.11 -2.91
N VAL A 189 -10.35 4.21 -1.67
CA VAL A 189 -11.79 4.30 -1.33
C VAL A 189 -12.17 5.69 -0.85
N ARG A 190 -13.47 5.97 -0.76
CA ARG A 190 -13.95 7.24 -0.21
C ARG A 190 -13.62 7.31 1.28
N PRO A 191 -13.33 8.50 1.86
CA PRO A 191 -13.09 8.63 3.29
C PRO A 191 -14.21 8.07 4.18
N SER A 192 -15.46 8.12 3.70
CA SER A 192 -16.63 7.53 4.37
C SER A 192 -16.51 6.01 4.56
N ASP A 193 -15.85 5.30 3.64
CA ASP A 193 -15.72 3.84 3.70
C ASP A 193 -14.76 3.45 4.83
N ASN A 194 -13.64 4.16 4.95
CA ASN A 194 -12.69 4.03 6.05
C ASN A 194 -13.31 4.41 7.40
N LEU A 195 -14.15 5.45 7.45
CA LEU A 195 -14.91 5.81 8.66
C LEU A 195 -15.91 4.72 9.06
N ASN A 196 -16.64 4.16 8.08
CA ASN A 196 -17.60 3.08 8.32
C ASN A 196 -16.92 1.80 8.83
N LYS A 197 -15.69 1.50 8.40
CA LYS A 197 -14.92 0.37 8.96
C LYS A 197 -14.71 0.54 10.48
N VAL A 198 -14.34 1.75 10.91
CA VAL A 198 -14.15 2.05 12.34
C VAL A 198 -15.46 1.85 13.10
N PHE A 199 -16.57 2.41 12.61
CA PHE A 199 -17.86 2.26 13.28
C PHE A 199 -18.38 0.82 13.30
N THR A 200 -18.18 0.07 12.22
CA THR A 200 -18.57 -1.34 12.14
C THR A 200 -17.80 -2.16 13.16
N HIS A 201 -16.47 -1.98 13.23
CA HIS A 201 -15.63 -2.64 14.24
C HIS A 201 -16.07 -2.31 15.67
N LEU A 202 -16.35 -1.04 15.94
CA LEU A 202 -16.82 -0.61 17.27
C LEU A 202 -18.16 -1.24 17.63
N ARG A 203 -19.09 -1.35 16.67
CA ARG A 203 -20.40 -1.95 16.88
C ARG A 203 -20.31 -3.46 17.12
N GLU A 204 -19.43 -4.17 16.42
CA GLU A 204 -19.26 -5.63 16.58
C GLU A 204 -18.53 -6.01 17.88
N ARG A 205 -17.74 -5.09 18.43
CA ARG A 205 -17.04 -5.29 19.71
C ARG A 205 -17.97 -5.18 20.93
N HIS A 206 -19.13 -4.55 20.78
CA HIS A 206 -20.11 -4.30 21.84
C HIS A 206 -21.30 -5.26 21.74
#